data_AF-A0AA39EUV8-F1
#
_entry.id   AF-A0AA39EUV8-F1
#
_cell.length_a   1.000
_cell.length_b   1.000
_cell.length_c   1.000
_cell.angle_alpha   90.00
_cell.angle_beta   90.00
_cell.angle_gamma   90.00
#
_symmetry.space_group_name_H-M   'P 1'
#
loop_
_entity.id
_entity.type
_entity.pdbx_description
1 polymer ?
#
loop_
_entity_poly.entity_id
_entity_poly.type
_entity_poly.pdbx_seq_one_letter_code
_entity_poly.pdbx_strand_id
1 'polypeptide(L)'
;MYLHFVLLFIVSRNKNSGIHERSNITSKYSFYRGELCREHLIIIMNISRMYSWIFSIVILFSLSFSQKVEFRELIGALNKIAISTESKKCKSNEECSKIQQCQNGICVDPCPGSCGIDALCYTVNHTHSCECPRCYNGDPEKKCETFTGLRYWSCALSGHQ
;
A
#
# COMPACT_ATOMS: atom_id res chain seq x y z
N MET A 1 -16.61 -18.15 21.48
CA MET A 1 -16.76 -17.41 20.20
C MET A 1 -15.56 -17.55 19.27
N TYR A 2 -14.32 -17.29 19.70
CA TYR A 2 -13.15 -17.36 18.80
C TYR A 2 -12.88 -18.78 18.24
N LEU A 3 -13.02 -19.83 19.05
CA LEU A 3 -12.91 -21.22 18.58
C LEU A 3 -14.02 -21.62 17.58
N HIS A 4 -15.20 -20.99 17.70
CA HIS A 4 -16.33 -21.18 16.77
C HIS A 4 -16.07 -20.47 15.43
N PHE A 5 -15.43 -19.31 15.44
CA PHE A 5 -15.04 -18.58 14.23
C PHE A 5 -13.85 -19.23 13.50
N VAL A 6 -12.87 -19.80 14.23
CA VAL A 6 -11.74 -20.52 13.63
C VAL A 6 -12.19 -21.81 12.94
N LEU A 7 -13.16 -22.54 13.53
CA LEU A 7 -13.73 -23.72 12.89
C LEU A 7 -14.54 -23.37 11.63
N LEU A 8 -15.28 -22.25 11.62
CA LEU A 8 -15.97 -21.77 10.41
C LEU A 8 -14.99 -21.31 9.31
N PHE A 9 -13.85 -20.72 9.67
CA PHE A 9 -12.81 -20.32 8.71
C PHE A 9 -12.07 -21.51 8.08
N ILE A 10 -11.81 -22.57 8.85
CA ILE A 10 -11.21 -23.81 8.32
C ILE A 10 -12.18 -24.54 7.38
N VAL A 11 -13.48 -24.58 7.73
CA VAL A 11 -14.52 -25.17 6.85
C VAL A 11 -14.72 -24.33 5.57
N SER A 12 -14.57 -23.01 5.62
CA SER A 12 -14.74 -22.14 4.44
C SER A 12 -13.56 -22.16 3.46
N ARG A 13 -12.36 -22.61 3.86
CA ARG A 13 -11.20 -22.71 2.96
C ARG A 13 -11.11 -24.03 2.19
N ASN A 14 -11.94 -25.02 2.52
CA ASN A 14 -11.94 -26.33 1.87
C ASN A 14 -13.14 -26.51 0.91
N LYS A 15 -13.32 -25.56 0.00
CA LYS A 15 -14.33 -25.65 -1.07
C LYS A 15 -13.83 -25.05 -2.39
N ASN A 16 -12.54 -25.23 -2.72
CA ASN A 16 -11.99 -24.86 -4.04
C ASN A 16 -10.89 -25.81 -4.55
N SER A 17 -10.97 -27.09 -4.19
CA SER A 17 -10.22 -28.15 -4.85
C SER A 17 -11.19 -29.28 -5.14
N GLY A 18 -11.81 -29.24 -6.31
CA GLY A 18 -12.56 -30.37 -6.83
C GLY A 18 -11.60 -31.50 -7.15
N ILE A 19 -11.70 -32.60 -6.40
CA ILE A 19 -11.44 -33.97 -6.84
C ILE A 19 -12.38 -34.85 -6.00
N HIS A 20 -13.08 -35.75 -6.69
CA HIS A 20 -13.87 -36.85 -6.15
C HIS A 20 -13.17 -37.56 -4.98
N GLU A 21 -13.74 -37.55 -3.78
CA GLU A 21 -13.58 -38.66 -2.83
C GLU A 21 -14.76 -38.64 -1.85
N ARG A 22 -15.68 -39.58 -2.05
CA ARG A 22 -16.81 -39.83 -1.16
C ARG A 22 -16.28 -40.64 0.04
N SER A 23 -16.04 -40.01 1.19
CA SER A 23 -15.93 -40.76 2.46
C SER A 23 -16.33 -39.95 3.70
N ASN A 24 -17.21 -40.58 4.49
CA ASN A 24 -17.82 -40.18 5.75
C ASN A 24 -16.92 -39.41 6.73
N ILE A 25 -17.19 -38.11 6.92
CA ILE A 25 -16.62 -37.30 8.03
C ILE A 25 -17.39 -37.51 9.35
N THR A 26 -18.40 -38.38 9.39
CA THR A 26 -19.15 -38.72 10.60
C THR A 26 -18.51 -39.79 11.49
N SER A 27 -17.31 -40.29 11.15
CA SER A 27 -16.65 -41.35 11.95
C SER A 27 -15.41 -40.92 12.74
N LYS A 28 -14.91 -39.69 12.58
CA LYS A 28 -13.69 -39.25 13.30
C LYS A 28 -13.94 -38.31 14.49
N TYR A 29 -15.18 -37.91 14.72
CA TYR A 29 -15.60 -37.10 15.87
C TYR A 29 -16.10 -37.93 17.07
N SER A 30 -16.07 -39.26 16.99
CA SER A 30 -16.55 -40.14 18.06
C SER A 30 -15.46 -40.66 19.00
N PHE A 31 -14.23 -40.12 18.94
CA PHE A 31 -13.10 -40.60 19.76
C PHE A 31 -12.77 -39.75 21.00
N TYR A 32 -13.50 -38.67 21.27
CA TYR A 32 -13.40 -37.96 22.56
C TYR A 32 -14.64 -38.19 23.43
N ARG A 33 -15.03 -39.45 23.59
CA ARG A 33 -15.90 -39.88 24.70
C ARG A 33 -15.05 -40.75 25.62
N GLY A 34 -14.45 -40.11 26.61
CA GLY A 34 -13.62 -40.73 27.63
C GLY A 34 -12.86 -39.66 28.42
N GLU A 35 -13.43 -39.28 29.57
CA GLU A 35 -12.74 -38.69 30.73
C GLU A 35 -11.70 -37.58 30.46
N LEU A 36 -12.17 -36.34 30.22
CA LEU A 36 -11.33 -35.16 30.45
C LEU A 36 -11.45 -34.76 31.93
N CYS A 37 -10.46 -35.19 32.72
CA CYS A 37 -10.34 -34.93 34.16
C CYS A 37 -10.58 -33.45 34.53
N ARG A 38 -11.30 -33.22 35.64
CA ARG A 38 -11.61 -31.91 36.24
C ARG A 38 -10.41 -30.94 36.32
N GLU A 39 -9.18 -31.47 36.37
CA GLU A 39 -7.94 -30.70 36.45
C GLU A 39 -7.58 -29.95 35.13
N HIS A 40 -7.97 -30.47 33.95
CA HIS A 40 -7.68 -29.83 32.66
C HIS A 40 -8.58 -28.63 32.35
N LEU A 41 -9.74 -28.51 32.99
CA LEU A 41 -10.61 -27.34 32.82
C LEU A 41 -9.96 -26.06 33.39
N ILE A 42 -9.20 -26.16 34.48
CA ILE A 42 -8.53 -25.00 35.10
C ILE A 42 -7.45 -24.44 34.17
N ILE A 43 -6.70 -25.31 33.50
CA ILE A 43 -5.66 -24.91 32.53
C ILE A 43 -6.28 -24.20 31.33
N ILE A 44 -7.37 -24.74 30.77
CA ILE A 44 -8.09 -24.12 29.65
C ILE A 44 -8.69 -22.77 30.05
N MET A 45 -9.24 -22.66 31.26
CA MET A 45 -9.78 -21.40 31.79
C MET A 45 -8.66 -20.35 32.01
N ASN A 46 -7.50 -20.74 32.54
CA ASN A 46 -6.36 -19.83 32.72
C ASN A 46 -5.73 -19.36 31.39
N ILE A 47 -5.60 -20.26 30.42
CA ILE A 47 -5.12 -19.93 29.07
C ILE A 47 -6.10 -18.95 28.39
N SER A 48 -7.42 -19.13 28.56
CA SER A 48 -8.42 -18.20 28.01
C SER A 48 -8.37 -16.79 28.64
N ARG A 49 -8.04 -16.71 29.95
CA ARG A 49 -7.80 -15.43 30.63
C ARG A 49 -6.53 -14.75 30.12
N MET A 50 -5.47 -15.52 29.86
CA MET A 50 -4.22 -15.02 29.30
C MET A 50 -4.42 -14.43 27.89
N TYR A 51 -5.17 -15.12 27.02
CA TYR A 51 -5.49 -14.60 25.69
C TYR A 51 -6.38 -13.34 25.72
N SER A 52 -7.31 -13.25 26.67
CA SER A 52 -8.15 -12.06 26.83
C SER A 52 -7.34 -10.84 27.30
N TRP A 53 -6.35 -11.07 28.16
CA TRP A 53 -5.42 -10.03 28.61
C TRP A 53 -4.52 -9.54 27.48
N ILE A 54 -3.95 -10.45 26.68
CA ILE A 54 -3.15 -10.12 25.50
C ILE A 54 -3.97 -9.34 24.47
N PHE A 55 -5.22 -9.76 24.22
CA PHE A 55 -6.11 -9.06 23.29
C PHE A 55 -6.42 -7.63 23.75
N SER A 56 -6.63 -7.43 25.07
CA SER A 56 -6.84 -6.09 25.65
C SER A 56 -5.61 -5.20 25.50
N ILE A 57 -4.40 -5.76 25.71
CA ILE A 57 -3.13 -5.04 25.51
C ILE A 57 -2.95 -4.66 24.03
N VAL A 58 -3.22 -5.58 23.10
CA VAL A 58 -3.13 -5.31 21.66
C VAL A 58 -4.11 -4.21 21.24
N ILE A 59 -5.35 -4.23 21.73
CA ILE A 59 -6.35 -3.17 21.47
C ILE A 59 -5.87 -1.82 22.01
N LEU A 60 -5.34 -1.76 23.24
CA LEU A 60 -4.80 -0.52 23.81
C LEU A 60 -3.58 -0.01 23.01
N PHE A 61 -2.74 -0.91 22.52
CA PHE A 61 -1.59 -0.56 21.67
C PHE A 61 -2.03 -0.06 20.29
N SER A 62 -3.04 -0.69 19.68
CA SER A 62 -3.65 -0.26 18.42
C SER A 62 -4.38 1.09 18.56
N LEU A 63 -5.09 1.33 19.66
CA LEU A 63 -5.73 2.63 19.95
C LEU A 63 -4.69 3.73 20.19
N SER A 64 -3.58 3.40 20.87
CA SER A 64 -2.43 4.30 21.03
C SER A 64 -1.73 4.60 19.68
N PHE A 65 -1.79 3.65 18.74
CA PHE A 65 -1.26 3.83 17.39
C PHE A 65 -2.18 4.74 16.55
N SER A 66 -3.50 4.62 16.70
CA SER A 66 -4.47 5.49 16.03
C SER A 66 -4.30 6.97 16.39
N GLN A 67 -3.94 7.31 17.64
CA GLN A 67 -3.72 8.71 18.04
C GLN A 67 -2.36 9.29 17.55
N LYS A 68 -1.41 8.44 17.15
CA LYS A 68 -0.12 8.85 16.54
C LYS A 68 -0.25 9.26 15.06
N VAL A 69 -1.36 8.90 14.41
CA VAL A 69 -1.60 9.20 12.99
C VAL A 69 -1.94 10.68 12.76
N GLU A 70 -2.63 11.34 13.69
CA GLU A 70 -2.95 12.79 13.58
C GLU A 70 -1.70 13.69 13.66
N PHE A 71 -0.74 13.34 14.51
CA PHE A 71 0.47 14.16 14.72
C PHE A 71 1.44 14.11 13.53
N ARG A 72 1.41 13.03 12.73
CA ARG A 72 2.23 12.91 11.51
C ARG A 72 1.70 13.78 10.36
N GLU A 73 0.39 13.96 10.26
CA GLU A 73 -0.23 14.82 9.24
C GLU A 73 0.04 16.32 9.51
N LEU A 74 0.06 16.76 10.77
CA LEU A 74 0.35 18.15 11.14
C LEU A 74 1.81 18.57 10.88
N ILE A 75 2.77 17.68 11.15
CA ILE A 75 4.19 17.92 10.81
C ILE A 75 4.38 17.91 9.28
N GLY A 76 3.63 17.06 8.56
CA GLY A 76 3.59 17.06 7.10
C GLY A 76 3.06 18.38 6.51
N ALA A 77 2.09 19.02 7.16
CA ALA A 77 1.56 20.33 6.76
C ALA A 77 2.54 21.49 7.04
N LEU A 78 3.29 21.47 8.14
CA LEU A 78 4.31 22.49 8.43
C LEU A 78 5.55 22.37 7.52
N ASN A 79 5.98 21.15 7.20
CA ASN A 79 7.08 20.94 6.25
C ASN A 79 6.69 21.29 4.80
N LYS A 80 5.39 21.31 4.46
CA LYS A 80 4.90 21.89 3.18
C LYS A 80 5.02 23.41 3.13
N ILE A 81 4.96 24.09 4.26
CA ILE A 81 5.07 25.56 4.34
C ILE A 81 6.55 26.00 4.32
N ALA A 82 7.49 25.14 4.71
CA ALA A 82 8.93 25.42 4.68
C ALA A 82 9.57 25.37 3.26
N ILE A 83 8.81 25.11 2.20
CA ILE A 83 9.33 24.98 0.82
C ILE A 83 9.36 26.31 0.06
N SER A 84 8.82 27.43 0.57
CA SER A 84 8.70 28.66 -0.23
C SER A 84 9.64 29.82 0.13
N THR A 85 10.53 29.69 1.11
CA THR A 85 11.32 30.85 1.61
C THR A 85 12.74 30.98 1.09
N GLU A 86 13.21 30.10 0.20
CA GLU A 86 14.54 30.22 -0.43
C GLU A 86 14.46 30.19 -1.96
N SER A 87 13.51 30.94 -2.53
CA SER A 87 13.44 31.11 -3.97
C SER A 87 14.45 32.17 -4.41
N LYS A 88 15.60 31.73 -4.93
CA LYS A 88 16.64 32.60 -5.49
C LYS A 88 16.04 33.47 -6.60
N LYS A 89 16.26 34.79 -6.52
CA LYS A 89 15.93 35.72 -7.61
C LYS A 89 16.87 35.46 -8.79
N CYS A 90 16.32 35.48 -10.00
CA CYS A 90 17.06 35.23 -11.25
C CYS A 90 16.71 36.28 -12.30
N LYS A 91 17.59 36.51 -13.28
CA LYS A 91 17.27 37.24 -14.52
C LYS A 91 17.29 36.33 -15.74
N SER A 92 18.08 35.26 -15.71
CA SER A 92 18.12 34.24 -16.76
C SER A 92 18.11 32.81 -16.20
N ASN A 93 17.85 31.82 -17.06
CA ASN A 93 17.73 30.42 -16.67
C ASN A 93 19.04 29.86 -16.08
N GLU A 94 20.18 30.35 -16.55
CA GLU A 94 21.52 29.90 -16.16
C GLU A 94 21.86 30.25 -14.70
N GLU A 95 21.14 31.19 -14.09
CA GLU A 95 21.28 31.53 -12.67
C GLU A 95 20.61 30.50 -11.75
N CYS A 96 19.70 29.68 -12.29
CA CYS A 96 18.98 28.64 -11.59
C CYS A 96 19.70 27.29 -11.68
N SER A 97 19.31 26.35 -10.82
CA SER A 97 19.79 24.97 -10.95
C SER A 97 19.35 24.37 -12.29
N LYS A 98 20.04 23.33 -12.77
CA LYS A 98 19.69 22.65 -14.05
C LYS A 98 18.27 22.08 -14.07
N ILE A 99 17.68 21.86 -12.90
CA ILE A 99 16.31 21.36 -12.69
C ILE A 99 15.27 22.48 -12.50
N GLN A 100 15.66 23.74 -12.66
CA GLN A 100 14.80 24.90 -12.43
C GLN A 100 14.88 25.86 -13.62
N GLN A 101 13.82 26.63 -13.83
CA GLN A 101 13.77 27.69 -14.82
C GLN A 101 13.51 29.04 -14.14
N CYS A 102 13.98 30.11 -14.77
CA CYS A 102 13.70 31.45 -14.31
C CYS A 102 12.33 31.89 -14.83
N GLN A 103 11.35 31.95 -13.95
CA GLN A 103 10.00 32.41 -14.28
C GLN A 103 9.65 33.62 -13.41
N ASN A 104 9.29 34.73 -14.05
CA ASN A 104 8.93 35.98 -13.37
C ASN A 104 9.99 36.46 -12.35
N GLY A 105 11.27 36.22 -12.66
CA GLY A 105 12.40 36.64 -11.84
C GLY A 105 12.71 35.74 -10.64
N ILE A 106 12.14 34.54 -10.59
CA ILE A 106 12.33 33.55 -9.52
C ILE A 106 12.62 32.18 -10.13
N CYS A 107 13.55 31.43 -9.52
CA CYS A 107 13.81 30.04 -9.91
C CYS A 107 12.66 29.13 -9.46
N VAL A 108 11.99 28.50 -10.41
CA VAL A 108 10.86 27.57 -10.17
C VAL A 108 11.08 26.25 -10.92
N ASP A 109 10.44 25.20 -10.45
CA ASP A 109 10.41 23.91 -11.16
C ASP A 109 9.52 24.03 -12.41
N PRO A 110 10.00 23.68 -13.63
CA PRO A 110 9.20 23.71 -14.84
C PRO A 110 8.17 22.56 -14.97
N CYS A 111 8.23 21.52 -14.13
CA CYS A 111 7.38 20.32 -14.29
C CYS A 111 5.92 20.45 -13.83
N PRO A 112 5.58 21.15 -12.73
CA PRO A 112 4.21 21.23 -12.23
C PRO A 112 3.24 21.79 -13.28
N GLY A 113 2.32 20.93 -13.77
CA GLY A 113 1.27 21.32 -14.72
C GLY A 113 1.69 21.40 -16.19
N SER A 114 2.90 20.98 -16.54
CA SER A 114 3.42 21.08 -17.92
C SER A 114 3.18 19.84 -18.78
N CYS A 115 3.10 18.66 -18.17
CA CYS A 115 2.90 17.39 -18.89
C CYS A 115 1.46 16.87 -18.83
N GLY A 116 1.13 16.00 -19.78
CA GLY A 116 -0.17 15.34 -19.89
C GLY A 116 -0.46 14.36 -18.75
N ILE A 117 -1.70 13.86 -18.71
CA ILE A 117 -2.12 12.88 -17.71
C ILE A 117 -1.31 11.59 -17.86
N ASP A 118 -0.85 11.03 -16.73
CA ASP A 118 -0.02 9.83 -16.66
C ASP A 118 1.33 9.91 -17.40
N ALA A 119 1.80 11.11 -17.75
CA ALA A 119 3.13 11.33 -18.30
C ALA A 119 4.18 11.57 -17.20
N LEU A 120 5.41 11.15 -17.46
CA LEU A 120 6.58 11.49 -16.64
C LEU A 120 7.12 12.86 -17.08
N CYS A 121 7.47 13.69 -16.11
CA CYS A 121 8.15 14.96 -16.35
C CYS A 121 9.59 14.91 -15.84
N TYR A 122 10.51 15.38 -16.66
CA TYR A 122 11.89 15.65 -16.26
C TYR A 122 12.36 16.98 -16.85
N THR A 123 13.35 17.60 -16.22
CA THR A 123 13.90 18.87 -16.70
C THR A 123 15.14 18.64 -17.55
N VAL A 124 15.15 19.16 -18.76
CA VAL A 124 16.31 19.20 -19.66
C VAL A 124 16.58 20.65 -20.02
N ASN A 125 17.79 21.15 -19.75
CA ASN A 125 18.21 22.51 -20.10
C ASN A 125 17.21 23.59 -19.63
N HIS A 126 16.80 23.55 -18.37
CA HIS A 126 15.85 24.51 -17.78
C HIS A 126 14.45 24.48 -18.43
N THR A 127 14.10 23.43 -19.17
CA THR A 127 12.77 23.24 -19.76
C THR A 127 12.19 21.89 -19.36
N HIS A 128 10.87 21.80 -19.26
CA HIS A 128 10.22 20.52 -19.03
C HIS A 128 10.31 19.65 -20.29
N SER A 129 10.46 18.36 -20.09
CA SER A 129 10.38 17.33 -21.12
C SER A 129 9.44 16.24 -20.60
N CYS A 130 8.47 15.87 -21.44
CA CYS A 130 7.42 14.94 -21.09
C CYS A 130 7.62 13.62 -21.84
N GLU A 131 7.46 12.51 -21.13
CA GLU A 131 7.61 11.17 -21.72
C GLU A 131 6.59 10.20 -21.13
N CYS A 132 6.07 9.29 -21.95
CA CYS A 132 5.18 8.25 -21.43
C CYS A 132 5.97 7.19 -20.67
N PRO A 133 5.50 6.77 -19.48
CA PRO A 133 6.15 5.71 -18.72
C PRO A 133 6.17 4.38 -19.48
N ARG A 134 7.02 3.44 -19.04
CA ARG A 134 7.17 2.14 -19.68
C ARG A 134 5.83 1.42 -19.79
N CYS A 135 5.56 0.85 -20.97
CA CYS A 135 4.30 0.18 -21.30
C CYS A 135 3.07 1.09 -21.35
N TYR A 136 3.29 2.40 -21.52
CA TYR A 136 2.26 3.37 -21.89
C TYR A 136 2.52 3.87 -23.31
N ASN A 137 1.49 4.42 -23.93
CA ASN A 137 1.55 5.04 -25.25
C ASN A 137 0.58 6.22 -25.31
N GLY A 138 0.84 7.17 -26.19
CA GLY A 138 0.00 8.34 -26.37
C GLY A 138 0.84 9.57 -26.65
N ASP A 139 0.24 10.73 -26.42
CA ASP A 139 0.89 12.02 -26.54
C ASP A 139 1.29 12.48 -25.13
N PRO A 140 2.59 12.55 -24.80
CA PRO A 140 3.04 12.88 -23.45
C PRO A 140 2.68 14.30 -23.01
N GLU A 141 2.33 15.21 -23.91
CA GLU A 141 1.81 16.54 -23.56
C GLU A 141 0.32 16.53 -23.22
N LYS A 142 -0.43 15.54 -23.69
CA LYS A 142 -1.88 15.46 -23.48
C LYS A 142 -2.26 14.37 -22.49
N LYS A 143 -1.91 13.12 -22.82
CA LYS A 143 -2.25 11.94 -22.05
C LYS A 143 -1.46 10.72 -22.55
N CYS A 144 -0.91 9.98 -21.60
CA CYS A 144 -0.42 8.63 -21.80
C CYS A 144 -1.48 7.62 -21.37
N GLU A 145 -1.60 6.52 -22.11
CA GLU A 145 -2.55 5.44 -21.83
C GLU A 145 -1.78 4.12 -21.71
N THR A 146 -2.14 3.33 -20.70
CA THR A 146 -1.55 2.00 -20.52
C THR A 146 -1.87 1.11 -21.71
N PHE A 147 -0.90 0.31 -22.15
CA PHE A 147 -1.22 -0.81 -23.02
C PHE A 147 -2.26 -1.75 -22.38
N THR A 148 -3.07 -2.39 -23.21
CA THR A 148 -4.10 -3.34 -22.75
C THR A 148 -3.78 -4.76 -23.21
N GLY A 149 -4.16 -5.75 -22.38
CA GLY A 149 -4.09 -7.17 -22.73
C GLY A 149 -2.67 -7.63 -23.11
N LEU A 150 -2.56 -8.30 -24.27
CA LEU A 150 -1.30 -8.90 -24.72
C LEU A 150 -0.18 -7.88 -24.90
N ARG A 151 -0.46 -6.65 -25.36
CA ARG A 151 0.58 -5.61 -25.55
C ARG A 151 1.23 -5.19 -24.24
N TYR A 152 0.44 -5.09 -23.17
CA TYR A 152 0.97 -4.79 -21.85
C TYR A 152 1.90 -5.90 -21.39
N TRP A 153 1.46 -7.15 -21.48
CA TRP A 153 2.25 -8.30 -21.04
C TRP A 153 3.52 -8.49 -21.86
N SER A 154 3.45 -8.30 -23.17
CA SER A 154 4.62 -8.30 -24.06
C SER A 154 5.65 -7.25 -23.64
N CYS A 155 5.21 -6.02 -23.33
CA CYS A 155 6.10 -4.97 -22.86
C CYS A 155 6.67 -5.28 -21.45
N ALA A 156 5.84 -5.75 -20.52
CA ALA A 156 6.26 -6.05 -19.17
C ALA A 156 7.38 -7.12 -19.14
N LEU A 157 7.21 -8.20 -19.93
CA LEU A 157 8.14 -9.32 -19.99
C LEU A 157 9.41 -9.05 -20.80
N SER A 158 9.36 -8.18 -21.80
CA SER A 158 10.51 -7.98 -22.70
C SER A 158 11.69 -7.26 -22.05
N GLY A 159 11.55 -6.71 -20.83
CA GLY A 159 12.62 -6.06 -20.08
C GLY A 159 13.27 -4.83 -20.74
N HIS A 160 13.03 -4.61 -22.04
CA HIS A 160 13.56 -3.50 -22.80
C HIS A 160 12.71 -2.25 -22.61
N GLN A 161 13.43 -1.15 -22.44
CA GLN A 161 12.96 0.23 -22.42
C GLN A 161 12.95 0.73 -23.86
#